data_AF-A0A969VWC4-F1
#
_entry.id   AF-A0A969VWC4-F1
#
_cell.length_a   1.000
_cell.length_b   1.000
_cell.length_c   1.000
_cell.angle_alpha   90.00
_cell.angle_beta   90.00
_cell.angle_gamma   90.00
#
_symmetry.space_group_name_H-M   'P 1'
#
loop_
_entity.id
_entity.type
_entity.pdbx_description
1 polymer ?
#
loop_
_entity_poly.entity_id
_entity_poly.type
_entity_poly.pdbx_seq_one_letter_code
_entity_poly.pdbx_strand_id
1 'polypeptide(L)'
;NQLGLLLKYKNSPYKKRSELFMRDVYKAINFTTYINEVLLKKLNPIANTKAKKIKNNTFLIIQDDCLEISPNFKETSITPYIFDVFITFQKHTLLKSLGPKLMMMLQNSSKEINDTFRKNKNQQQKFLSILKSDDKVNRSLRIMNKCNLIGAFIPAFGKIVSQMQHDLFHIYTVDEHILNVVRNLRRFAKDELKHEFPDCYDLFKNYKNKYILYLAALFHDIAKGRGGDHSELGAKDADQFSSMILQKVEVVIILNWELKMQINSQDSIICRLKIKNLSNGWFNHTLSCLIQHKN
;
A
#
# COMPACT_ATOMS: atom_id res chain seq x y z
N ASN A 1 11.54 -26.31 -1.71
CA ASN A 1 10.60 -27.30 -2.30
C ASN A 1 10.48 -28.58 -1.48
N GLN A 2 11.58 -29.22 -1.12
CA GLN A 2 11.56 -30.46 -0.29
C GLN A 2 10.93 -30.23 1.09
N LEU A 3 11.25 -29.14 1.79
CA LEU A 3 10.62 -28.80 3.08
C LEU A 3 9.09 -28.68 2.97
N GLY A 4 8.58 -28.02 1.92
CA GLY A 4 7.13 -27.94 1.68
C GLY A 4 6.48 -29.31 1.47
N LEU A 5 7.17 -30.25 0.81
CA LEU A 5 6.69 -31.62 0.68
C LEU A 5 6.63 -32.33 2.04
N LEU A 6 7.67 -32.22 2.87
CA LEU A 6 7.71 -32.80 4.21
C LEU A 6 6.57 -32.29 5.10
N LEU A 7 6.24 -30.99 4.97
CA LEU A 7 5.13 -30.33 5.66
C LEU A 7 3.76 -30.54 4.98
N LYS A 8 3.66 -31.50 4.06
CA LYS A 8 2.41 -31.91 3.37
C LYS A 8 1.78 -30.83 2.47
N TYR A 9 2.52 -29.80 2.05
CA TYR A 9 2.05 -28.86 1.03
C TYR A 9 2.03 -29.53 -0.34
N LYS A 10 0.90 -29.36 -1.05
CA LYS A 10 0.71 -29.83 -2.43
C LYS A 10 0.92 -28.66 -3.40
N ASN A 11 1.38 -28.96 -4.62
CA ASN A 11 1.37 -27.96 -5.68
C ASN A 11 -0.08 -27.59 -6.01
N SER A 12 -0.33 -26.34 -6.39
CA SER A 12 -1.56 -25.96 -7.09
C SER A 12 -1.26 -25.83 -8.59
N PRO A 13 -2.28 -25.66 -9.46
CA PRO A 13 -2.06 -25.46 -10.89
C PRO A 13 -1.11 -24.31 -11.22
N TYR A 14 -1.03 -23.29 -10.37
CA TYR A 14 -0.30 -22.04 -10.64
C TYR A 14 0.75 -21.68 -9.59
N LYS A 15 0.92 -22.48 -8.53
CA LYS A 15 1.86 -22.20 -7.45
C LYS A 15 2.61 -23.44 -7.01
N LYS A 16 3.91 -23.27 -6.78
CA LYS A 16 4.76 -24.31 -6.22
C LYS A 16 4.40 -24.52 -4.74
N ARG A 17 4.55 -25.76 -4.25
CA ARG A 17 4.37 -26.07 -2.82
C ARG A 17 5.24 -25.20 -1.90
N SER A 18 6.44 -24.81 -2.34
CA SER A 18 7.31 -23.89 -1.61
C SER A 18 6.70 -22.50 -1.46
N GLU A 19 6.08 -21.95 -2.51
CA GLU A 19 5.43 -20.64 -2.46
C GLU A 19 4.25 -20.64 -1.50
N LEU A 20 3.48 -21.74 -1.47
CA LEU A 20 2.37 -21.91 -0.54
C LEU A 20 2.86 -22.00 0.91
N PHE A 21 3.91 -22.78 1.16
CA PHE A 21 4.56 -22.86 2.46
C PHE A 21 5.12 -21.49 2.91
N MET A 22 5.88 -20.83 2.04
CA MET A 22 6.49 -19.53 2.33
C MET A 22 5.43 -18.47 2.58
N ARG A 23 4.28 -18.51 1.90
CA ARG A 23 3.16 -17.61 2.18
C ARG A 23 2.69 -17.73 3.63
N ASP A 24 2.58 -18.95 4.16
CA ASP A 24 2.14 -19.15 5.53
C ASP A 24 3.22 -18.73 6.55
N VAL A 25 4.50 -18.95 6.22
CA VAL A 25 5.64 -18.42 6.99
C VAL A 25 5.58 -16.88 7.06
N TYR A 26 5.41 -16.19 5.93
CA TYR A 26 5.32 -14.73 5.92
C TYR A 26 4.09 -14.20 6.65
N LYS A 27 2.94 -14.89 6.58
CA LYS A 27 1.78 -14.56 7.41
C LYS A 27 2.09 -14.66 8.91
N ALA A 28 2.79 -15.72 9.33
CA ALA A 28 3.21 -15.88 10.72
C ALA A 28 4.19 -14.79 11.13
N ILE A 29 5.19 -14.47 10.30
CA ILE A 29 6.14 -13.37 10.54
C ILE A 29 5.41 -12.03 10.69
N ASN A 30 4.49 -11.72 9.78
CA ASN A 30 3.72 -10.48 9.81
C ASN A 30 2.85 -10.39 11.07
N PHE A 31 2.20 -11.48 11.48
CA PHE A 31 1.41 -11.53 12.71
C PHE A 31 2.28 -11.32 13.95
N THR A 32 3.41 -12.03 14.06
CA THR A 32 4.35 -11.88 15.18
C THR A 32 4.94 -10.47 15.25
N THR A 33 5.32 -9.90 14.12
CA THR A 33 5.83 -8.51 14.02
C THR A 33 4.78 -7.50 14.43
N TYR A 34 3.51 -7.78 14.13
CA TYR A 34 2.40 -6.94 14.56
C TYR A 34 2.16 -7.02 16.06
N ILE A 35 2.02 -8.24 16.61
CA ILE A 35 1.77 -8.42 18.04
C ILE A 35 2.93 -7.88 18.87
N ASN A 36 4.17 -8.09 18.45
CA ASN A 36 5.35 -7.54 19.13
C ASN A 36 5.31 -6.00 19.18
N GLU A 37 4.96 -5.33 18.08
CA GLU A 37 4.83 -3.86 18.11
C GLU A 37 3.74 -3.41 19.10
N VAL A 38 2.58 -4.05 19.08
CA VAL A 38 1.47 -3.71 19.98
C VAL A 38 1.86 -3.95 21.45
N LEU A 39 2.48 -5.09 21.76
CA LEU A 39 2.90 -5.43 23.12
C LEU A 39 3.99 -4.49 23.63
N LEU A 40 5.02 -4.22 22.83
CA LEU A 40 6.08 -3.29 23.20
C LEU A 40 5.54 -1.87 23.48
N LYS A 41 4.57 -1.41 22.69
CA LYS A 41 3.89 -0.13 22.93
C LYS A 41 3.06 -0.14 24.22
N LYS A 42 2.32 -1.23 24.50
CA LYS A 42 1.50 -1.35 25.72
C LYS A 42 2.33 -1.48 26.99
N LEU A 43 3.46 -2.17 26.92
CA LEU A 43 4.32 -2.48 28.06
C LEU A 43 5.41 -1.42 28.28
N ASN A 44 5.46 -0.36 27.47
CA ASN A 44 6.48 0.67 27.59
C ASN A 44 6.33 1.43 28.92
N PRO A 45 7.25 1.30 29.89
CA PRO A 45 7.13 1.95 31.19
C PRO A 45 7.29 3.47 31.13
N ILE A 46 7.82 4.00 30.02
CA ILE A 46 8.00 5.44 29.77
C ILE A 46 6.72 6.07 29.18
N ALA A 47 5.73 5.26 28.77
CA ALA A 47 4.46 5.72 28.22
C ALA A 47 3.59 6.35 29.31
N ASN A 48 3.79 7.64 29.55
CA ASN A 48 3.03 8.40 30.56
C ASN A 48 2.87 9.88 30.16
N THR A 49 2.89 10.18 28.86
CA THR A 49 2.62 11.54 28.40
C THR A 49 1.14 11.86 28.54
N LYS A 50 0.81 13.07 29.01
CA LYS A 50 -0.57 13.54 29.07
C LYS A 50 -1.20 13.50 27.67
N ALA A 51 -2.34 12.83 27.54
CA ALA A 51 -3.11 12.79 26.32
C ALA A 51 -3.47 14.21 25.84
N LYS A 52 -3.12 14.53 24.58
CA LYS A 52 -3.45 15.80 23.93
C LYS A 52 -4.66 15.60 23.03
N LYS A 53 -5.68 16.45 23.20
CA LYS A 53 -6.86 16.45 22.33
C LYS A 53 -6.49 16.95 20.93
N ILE A 54 -7.10 16.35 19.91
CA ILE A 54 -6.98 16.82 18.52
C ILE A 54 -8.16 17.74 18.22
N LYS A 55 -7.88 18.93 17.67
CA LYS A 55 -8.94 19.90 17.29
C LYS A 55 -9.85 19.27 16.23
N ASN A 56 -11.17 19.41 16.41
CA ASN A 56 -12.20 18.89 15.51
C ASN A 56 -12.17 17.35 15.33
N ASN A 57 -11.59 16.61 16.27
CA ASN A 57 -11.67 15.15 16.30
C ASN A 57 -12.19 14.69 17.67
N THR A 58 -13.26 13.90 17.67
CA THR A 58 -13.96 13.47 18.88
C THR A 58 -13.52 12.09 19.38
N PHE A 59 -12.87 11.30 18.53
CA PHE A 59 -12.55 9.89 18.81
C PHE A 59 -11.05 9.57 18.81
N LEU A 60 -10.19 10.50 18.39
CA LEU A 60 -8.73 10.35 18.41
C LEU A 60 -8.06 11.38 19.31
N ILE A 61 -6.96 10.96 19.91
CA ILE A 61 -6.06 11.76 20.75
C ILE A 61 -4.62 11.53 20.32
N ILE A 62 -3.72 12.40 20.76
CA ILE A 62 -2.28 12.17 20.69
C ILE A 62 -1.80 11.73 22.06
N GLN A 63 -1.19 10.56 22.14
CA GLN A 63 -0.62 10.02 23.36
C GLN A 63 0.67 9.27 23.00
N ASP A 64 1.75 9.53 23.75
CA ASP A 64 3.06 8.91 23.59
C ASP A 64 3.59 8.97 22.15
N ASP A 65 3.52 10.17 21.55
CA ASP A 65 3.88 10.47 20.16
C ASP A 65 3.19 9.60 19.09
N CYS A 66 2.06 8.99 19.49
CA CYS A 66 1.21 8.17 18.64
C CYS A 66 -0.17 8.81 18.50
N LEU A 67 -0.81 8.51 17.36
CA LEU A 67 -2.24 8.73 17.21
C LEU A 67 -2.99 7.57 17.86
N GLU A 68 -3.82 7.83 18.85
CA GLU A 68 -4.47 6.80 19.67
C GLU A 68 -5.98 7.06 19.76
N ILE A 69 -6.75 6.01 20.05
CA ILE A 69 -8.19 6.12 20.28
C ILE A 69 -8.45 6.83 21.62
N SER A 70 -9.40 7.75 21.61
CA SER A 70 -9.87 8.45 22.80
C SER A 70 -10.46 7.44 23.81
N PRO A 71 -10.16 7.57 25.12
CA PRO A 71 -10.85 6.82 26.17
C PRO A 71 -12.37 7.02 26.16
N ASN A 72 -12.84 8.15 25.62
CA ASN A 72 -14.26 8.48 25.52
C ASN A 72 -14.95 7.89 24.28
N PHE A 73 -14.21 7.18 23.41
CA PHE A 73 -14.81 6.48 22.29
C PHE A 73 -15.63 5.29 22.79
N LYS A 74 -16.96 5.39 22.69
CA LYS A 74 -17.91 4.41 23.24
C LYS A 74 -18.36 3.35 22.24
N GLU A 75 -18.13 3.56 20.95
CA GLU A 75 -18.55 2.60 19.93
C GLU A 75 -17.70 1.32 19.99
N THR A 76 -18.33 0.19 19.74
CA THR A 76 -17.68 -1.13 19.76
C THR A 76 -16.82 -1.36 18.53
N SER A 77 -17.14 -0.70 17.40
CA SER A 77 -16.44 -0.82 16.13
C SER A 77 -15.88 0.51 15.66
N ILE A 78 -14.67 0.50 15.12
CA ILE A 78 -14.05 1.65 14.46
C ILE A 78 -14.30 1.65 12.94
N THR A 79 -15.00 0.64 12.40
CA THR A 79 -15.17 0.44 10.95
C THR A 79 -15.60 1.70 10.20
N PRO A 80 -16.60 2.49 10.65
CA PRO A 80 -17.01 3.71 9.97
C PRO A 80 -15.91 4.79 9.86
N TYR A 81 -14.90 4.73 10.74
CA TYR A 81 -13.86 5.75 10.91
C TYR A 81 -12.48 5.31 10.44
N ILE A 82 -12.34 4.10 9.84
CA ILE A 82 -11.04 3.53 9.47
C ILE A 82 -10.19 4.54 8.68
N PHE A 83 -10.74 5.14 7.62
CA PHE A 83 -9.99 6.07 6.79
C PHE A 83 -9.81 7.45 7.44
N ASP A 84 -10.71 7.87 8.32
CA ASP A 84 -10.55 9.12 9.10
C ASP A 84 -9.33 9.07 10.02
N VAL A 85 -8.98 7.88 10.52
CA VAL A 85 -7.74 7.66 11.29
C VAL A 85 -6.52 8.04 10.45
N PHE A 86 -6.43 7.54 9.23
CA PHE A 86 -5.27 7.80 8.37
C PHE A 86 -5.23 9.23 7.84
N ILE A 87 -6.39 9.83 7.53
CA ILE A 87 -6.49 11.25 7.19
C ILE A 87 -5.98 12.11 8.35
N THR A 88 -6.38 11.78 9.58
CA THR A 88 -5.91 12.47 10.79
C THR A 88 -4.40 12.25 10.97
N PHE A 89 -3.92 11.02 10.81
CA PHE A 89 -2.50 10.68 10.91
C PHE A 89 -1.62 11.45 9.93
N GLN A 90 -2.11 11.68 8.71
CA GLN A 90 -1.42 12.46 7.67
C GLN A 90 -1.36 13.96 8.01
N LYS A 91 -2.39 14.51 8.66
CA LYS A 91 -2.41 15.91 9.09
C LYS A 91 -1.41 16.21 10.23
N HIS A 92 -1.09 15.21 11.05
CA HIS A 92 -0.15 15.37 12.17
C HIS A 92 1.24 14.87 11.80
N THR A 93 1.95 15.59 10.94
CA THR A 93 3.21 15.16 10.28
C THR A 93 4.29 14.62 11.23
N LEU A 94 4.39 15.17 12.46
CA LEU A 94 5.33 14.75 13.49
C LEU A 94 5.08 13.33 14.04
N LEU A 95 3.83 12.83 14.00
CA LEU A 95 3.50 11.51 14.53
C LEU A 95 4.10 10.40 13.66
N LYS A 96 4.80 9.46 14.30
CA LYS A 96 5.49 8.38 13.58
C LYS A 96 4.66 7.10 13.45
N SER A 97 3.73 6.86 14.38
CA SER A 97 2.96 5.62 14.44
C SER A 97 1.57 5.79 15.05
N LEU A 98 0.78 4.72 15.00
CA LEU A 98 -0.48 4.61 15.73
C LEU A 98 -0.23 4.00 17.11
N GLY A 99 -1.16 4.28 18.03
CA GLY A 99 -1.17 3.73 19.38
C GLY A 99 -1.65 2.29 19.39
N PRO A 100 -1.27 1.49 20.41
CA PRO A 100 -1.57 0.07 20.45
C PRO A 100 -3.07 -0.26 20.46
N LYS A 101 -3.91 0.54 21.14
CA LYS A 101 -5.35 0.25 21.21
C LYS A 101 -6.02 0.48 19.86
N LEU A 102 -5.68 1.59 19.20
CA LEU A 102 -6.14 1.93 17.85
C LEU A 102 -5.69 0.89 16.83
N MET A 103 -4.43 0.43 16.87
CA MET A 103 -3.93 -0.62 15.97
C MET A 103 -4.76 -1.91 16.09
N MET A 104 -5.04 -2.36 17.32
CA MET A 104 -5.87 -3.54 17.57
C MET A 104 -7.29 -3.36 17.05
N MET A 105 -7.91 -2.21 17.28
CA MET A 105 -9.25 -1.91 16.77
C MET A 105 -9.29 -1.93 15.25
N LEU A 106 -8.29 -1.34 14.59
CA LEU A 106 -8.16 -1.34 13.13
C LEU A 106 -8.00 -2.77 12.59
N GLN A 107 -7.12 -3.58 13.18
CA GLN A 107 -6.94 -4.96 12.73
C GLN A 107 -8.23 -5.78 12.87
N ASN A 108 -8.96 -5.64 13.97
CA ASN A 108 -10.24 -6.32 14.18
C ASN A 108 -11.31 -5.87 13.16
N SER A 109 -11.35 -4.59 12.85
CA SER A 109 -12.29 -4.01 11.88
C SER A 109 -12.11 -4.54 10.45
N SER A 110 -10.94 -5.10 10.12
CA SER A 110 -10.70 -5.69 8.78
C SER A 110 -11.72 -6.77 8.41
N LYS A 111 -12.24 -7.51 9.40
CA LYS A 111 -13.26 -8.55 9.21
C LYS A 111 -14.65 -8.00 8.88
N GLU A 112 -14.90 -6.73 9.20
CA GLU A 112 -16.19 -6.05 8.97
C GLU A 112 -16.25 -5.36 7.60
N ILE A 113 -15.12 -5.26 6.89
CA ILE A 113 -15.05 -4.65 5.54
C ILE A 113 -15.65 -5.63 4.52
N ASN A 114 -16.95 -5.45 4.26
CA ASN A 114 -17.72 -6.20 3.27
C ASN A 114 -18.02 -5.38 2.01
N ASP A 115 -18.85 -5.91 1.10
CA ASP A 115 -19.20 -5.22 -0.14
C ASP A 115 -19.96 -3.92 0.09
N THR A 116 -20.78 -3.84 1.14
CA THR A 116 -21.49 -2.61 1.52
C THR A 116 -20.49 -1.51 1.90
N PHE A 117 -19.45 -1.85 2.68
CA PHE A 117 -18.38 -0.91 2.99
C PHE A 117 -17.61 -0.48 1.74
N ARG A 118 -17.23 -1.43 0.88
CA ARG A 118 -16.48 -1.15 -0.36
C ARG A 118 -17.25 -0.27 -1.34
N LYS A 119 -18.59 -0.42 -1.43
CA LYS A 119 -19.47 0.38 -2.28
C LYS A 119 -19.82 1.75 -1.70
N ASN A 120 -19.52 2.01 -0.44
CA ASN A 120 -19.82 3.28 0.21
C ASN A 120 -18.97 4.42 -0.38
N LYS A 121 -19.62 5.38 -1.06
CA LYS A 121 -18.97 6.51 -1.72
C LYS A 121 -18.17 7.41 -0.76
N ASN A 122 -18.60 7.54 0.49
CA ASN A 122 -17.87 8.30 1.49
C ASN A 122 -16.55 7.61 1.85
N GLN A 123 -16.56 6.29 2.06
CA GLN A 123 -15.34 5.52 2.37
C GLN A 123 -14.36 5.51 1.19
N GLN A 124 -14.89 5.36 -0.02
CA GLN A 124 -14.16 5.52 -1.27
C GLN A 124 -13.43 6.86 -1.37
N GLN A 125 -14.15 7.97 -1.16
CA GLN A 125 -13.58 9.33 -1.19
C GLN A 125 -12.49 9.51 -0.12
N LYS A 126 -12.71 8.97 1.09
CA LYS A 126 -11.72 9.00 2.17
C LYS A 126 -10.47 8.18 1.83
N PHE A 127 -10.60 7.00 1.21
CA PHE A 127 -9.44 6.25 0.74
C PHE A 127 -8.64 7.04 -0.31
N LEU A 128 -9.33 7.67 -1.28
CA LEU A 128 -8.66 8.51 -2.27
C LEU A 128 -7.99 9.74 -1.66
N SER A 129 -8.58 10.36 -0.64
CA SER A 129 -7.97 11.51 0.02
C SER A 129 -6.66 11.15 0.73
N ILE A 130 -6.54 9.92 1.23
CA ILE A 130 -5.29 9.39 1.79
C ILE A 130 -4.21 9.28 0.71
N LEU A 131 -4.56 8.84 -0.49
CA LEU A 131 -3.63 8.78 -1.63
C LEU A 131 -3.30 10.17 -2.19
N LYS A 132 -4.20 11.15 -2.07
CA LYS A 132 -4.00 12.54 -2.50
C LYS A 132 -3.19 13.37 -1.52
N SER A 133 -2.93 12.86 -0.31
CA SER A 133 -2.18 13.59 0.70
C SER A 133 -0.73 13.84 0.27
N ASP A 134 -0.20 15.01 0.63
CA ASP A 134 1.19 15.37 0.41
C ASP A 134 2.15 14.67 1.38
N ASP A 135 1.67 14.05 2.45
CA ASP A 135 2.51 13.38 3.45
C ASP A 135 1.99 11.98 3.81
N LYS A 136 2.93 11.13 4.28
CA LYS A 136 2.72 9.78 4.83
C LYS A 136 1.90 8.82 3.99
N VAL A 137 1.68 9.04 2.69
CA VAL A 137 0.93 8.11 1.82
C VAL A 137 1.45 6.68 1.95
N ASN A 138 2.76 6.49 1.77
CA ASN A 138 3.39 5.17 1.91
C ASN A 138 3.26 4.61 3.34
N ARG A 139 3.44 5.44 4.37
CA ARG A 139 3.36 5.01 5.77
C ARG A 139 1.93 4.59 6.15
N SER A 140 0.93 5.35 5.71
CA SER A 140 -0.49 5.02 5.88
C SER A 140 -0.81 3.68 5.20
N LEU A 141 -0.39 3.49 3.94
CA LEU A 141 -0.60 2.22 3.24
C LEU A 141 0.12 1.04 3.91
N ARG A 142 1.35 1.23 4.40
CA ARG A 142 2.06 0.19 5.15
C ARG A 142 1.34 -0.20 6.44
N ILE A 143 0.85 0.77 7.21
CA ILE A 143 0.07 0.51 8.43
C ILE A 143 -1.26 -0.17 8.08
N MET A 144 -1.95 0.27 7.02
CA MET A 144 -3.16 -0.39 6.55
C MET A 144 -2.89 -1.85 6.14
N ASN A 145 -1.79 -2.13 5.42
CA ASN A 145 -1.43 -3.50 5.06
C ASN A 145 -1.18 -4.34 6.32
N LYS A 146 -0.43 -3.79 7.28
CA LYS A 146 -0.15 -4.42 8.57
C LYS A 146 -1.42 -4.75 9.37
N CYS A 147 -2.43 -3.89 9.29
CA CYS A 147 -3.75 -4.10 9.92
C CYS A 147 -4.74 -4.88 9.02
N ASN A 148 -4.29 -5.49 7.92
CA ASN A 148 -5.11 -6.20 6.93
C ASN A 148 -6.20 -5.36 6.23
N LEU A 149 -6.13 -4.03 6.32
CA LEU A 149 -7.14 -3.12 5.80
C LEU A 149 -7.09 -2.97 4.28
N ILE A 150 -5.90 -2.89 3.67
CA ILE A 150 -5.79 -2.78 2.20
C ILE A 150 -6.36 -4.03 1.54
N GLY A 151 -5.98 -5.22 2.01
CA GLY A 151 -6.47 -6.47 1.44
C GLY A 151 -7.98 -6.66 1.60
N ALA A 152 -8.55 -6.16 2.69
CA ALA A 152 -10.00 -6.20 2.92
C ALA A 152 -10.76 -5.17 2.06
N PHE A 153 -10.19 -3.98 1.83
CA PHE A 153 -10.79 -2.94 0.99
C PHE A 153 -10.61 -3.19 -0.52
N ILE A 154 -9.45 -3.73 -0.92
CA ILE A 154 -9.10 -4.10 -2.30
C ILE A 154 -8.88 -5.63 -2.33
N PRO A 155 -9.92 -6.43 -2.64
CA PRO A 155 -9.82 -7.89 -2.58
C PRO A 155 -8.71 -8.48 -3.46
N ALA A 156 -8.42 -7.85 -4.60
CA ALA A 156 -7.30 -8.22 -5.47
C ALA A 156 -5.95 -8.11 -4.74
N PHE A 157 -5.75 -7.07 -3.94
CA PHE A 157 -4.59 -6.90 -3.06
C PHE A 157 -4.54 -7.98 -1.99
N GLY A 158 -5.68 -8.29 -1.38
CA GLY A 158 -5.77 -9.35 -0.36
C GLY A 158 -5.29 -10.72 -0.85
N LYS A 159 -5.41 -11.02 -2.15
CA LYS A 159 -4.94 -12.28 -2.76
C LYS A 159 -3.41 -12.38 -2.86
N ILE A 160 -2.71 -11.25 -2.93
CA ILE A 160 -1.25 -11.20 -3.08
C ILE A 160 -0.49 -10.92 -1.77
N VAL A 161 -1.20 -10.64 -0.67
CA VAL A 161 -0.59 -10.44 0.65
C VAL A 161 0.23 -11.67 1.05
N SER A 162 1.48 -11.43 1.46
CA SER A 162 2.45 -12.46 1.85
C SER A 162 2.79 -13.46 0.75
N GLN A 163 2.43 -13.17 -0.51
CA GLN A 163 2.76 -14.05 -1.62
C GLN A 163 4.22 -13.87 -2.03
N MET A 164 5.04 -14.89 -1.81
CA MET A 164 6.40 -14.94 -2.34
C MET A 164 6.38 -15.44 -3.80
N GLN A 165 7.25 -14.89 -4.64
CA GLN A 165 7.60 -15.48 -5.93
C GLN A 165 9.05 -15.95 -5.88
N HIS A 166 9.28 -17.23 -6.19
CA HIS A 166 10.63 -17.76 -6.30
C HIS A 166 11.18 -17.48 -7.71
N ASP A 167 11.67 -16.26 -7.91
CA ASP A 167 12.52 -15.92 -9.04
C ASP A 167 13.71 -15.06 -8.57
N LEU A 168 14.65 -14.79 -9.47
CA LEU A 168 15.92 -14.11 -9.16
C LEU A 168 15.76 -12.63 -8.77
N PHE A 169 14.57 -12.06 -8.91
CA PHE A 169 14.33 -10.61 -8.77
C PHE A 169 13.41 -10.26 -7.59
N HIS A 170 12.66 -11.22 -7.02
CA HIS A 170 11.72 -10.98 -5.93
C HIS A 170 12.24 -11.46 -4.57
N ILE A 171 12.93 -10.57 -3.86
CA ILE A 171 13.31 -10.75 -2.44
C ILE A 171 12.10 -10.53 -1.51
N TYR A 172 11.16 -9.68 -1.93
CA TYR A 172 9.97 -9.30 -1.16
C TYR A 172 8.75 -10.11 -1.57
N THR A 173 7.80 -10.28 -0.65
CA THR A 173 6.44 -10.68 -1.01
C THR A 173 5.81 -9.62 -1.91
N VAL A 174 4.86 -10.00 -2.76
CA VAL A 174 4.27 -9.10 -3.78
C VAL A 174 3.69 -7.82 -3.15
N ASP A 175 3.05 -7.91 -1.99
CA ASP A 175 2.53 -6.75 -1.27
C ASP A 175 3.64 -5.80 -0.78
N GLU A 176 4.73 -6.35 -0.25
CA GLU A 176 5.88 -5.56 0.18
C GLU A 176 6.63 -4.93 -1.01
N HIS A 177 6.70 -5.63 -2.14
CA HIS A 177 7.21 -5.08 -3.39
C HIS A 177 6.38 -3.86 -3.84
N ILE A 178 5.06 -4.01 -3.93
CA ILE A 178 4.14 -2.92 -4.29
C ILE A 178 4.31 -1.72 -3.34
N LEU A 179 4.36 -1.95 -2.03
CA LEU A 179 4.55 -0.89 -1.04
C LEU A 179 5.95 -0.24 -1.14
N ASN A 180 6.97 -0.96 -1.60
CA ASN A 180 8.29 -0.39 -1.90
C ASN A 180 8.28 0.47 -3.17
N VAL A 181 7.53 0.09 -4.21
CA VAL A 181 7.33 0.94 -5.39
C VAL A 181 6.64 2.25 -4.98
N VAL A 182 5.60 2.21 -4.15
CA VAL A 182 4.96 3.42 -3.61
C VAL A 182 5.94 4.26 -2.79
N ARG A 183 6.81 3.63 -1.99
CA ARG A 183 7.86 4.34 -1.23
C ARG A 183 8.80 5.09 -2.17
N ASN A 184 9.21 4.47 -3.26
CA ASN A 184 10.11 5.08 -4.22
C ASN A 184 9.42 6.22 -4.99
N LEU A 185 8.14 6.07 -5.38
CA LEU A 185 7.35 7.18 -5.94
C LEU A 185 7.34 8.40 -5.01
N ARG A 186 7.23 8.16 -3.70
CA ARG A 186 7.29 9.23 -2.69
C ARG A 186 8.66 9.90 -2.56
N ARG A 187 9.76 9.27 -2.99
CA ARG A 187 11.08 9.92 -3.03
C ARG A 187 11.14 11.01 -4.09
N PHE A 188 10.46 10.85 -5.23
CA PHE A 188 10.37 11.90 -6.25
C PHE A 188 9.59 13.13 -5.81
N ALA A 189 8.84 13.05 -4.72
CA ALA A 189 8.16 14.19 -4.12
C ALA A 189 9.05 15.01 -3.17
N LYS A 190 10.26 14.54 -2.87
CA LYS A 190 11.14 15.13 -1.85
C LYS A 190 12.25 15.95 -2.49
N ASP A 191 12.26 17.25 -2.20
CA ASP A 191 13.28 18.18 -2.70
C ASP A 191 14.71 17.75 -2.33
N GLU A 192 14.89 17.27 -1.10
CA GLU A 192 16.18 16.76 -0.59
C GLU A 192 16.75 15.59 -1.42
N LEU A 193 15.89 14.82 -2.10
CA LEU A 193 16.26 13.67 -2.93
C LEU A 193 16.25 13.99 -4.43
N LYS A 194 16.04 15.25 -4.83
CA LYS A 194 16.04 15.64 -6.26
C LYS A 194 17.32 15.19 -6.97
N HIS A 195 18.47 15.31 -6.30
CA HIS A 195 19.77 14.97 -6.86
C HIS A 195 19.91 13.49 -7.26
N GLU A 196 19.15 12.58 -6.64
CA GLU A 196 19.19 11.16 -6.98
C GLU A 196 18.44 10.87 -8.30
N PHE A 197 17.34 11.60 -8.56
CA PHE A 197 16.46 11.37 -9.72
C PHE A 197 15.84 12.67 -10.25
N PRO A 198 16.63 13.58 -10.89
CA PRO A 198 16.16 14.91 -11.28
C PRO A 198 14.93 14.88 -12.22
N ASP A 199 14.98 14.06 -13.26
CA ASP A 199 13.89 13.95 -14.25
C ASP A 199 12.61 13.38 -13.63
N CYS A 200 12.76 12.37 -12.77
CA CYS A 200 11.63 11.74 -12.09
C CYS A 200 10.98 12.72 -11.12
N TYR A 201 11.80 13.50 -10.40
CA TYR A 201 11.34 14.55 -9.52
C TYR A 201 10.55 15.62 -10.29
N ASP A 202 11.10 16.13 -11.40
CA ASP A 202 10.44 17.20 -12.17
C ASP A 202 9.14 16.70 -12.82
N LEU A 203 9.12 15.48 -13.37
CA LEU A 203 7.90 14.84 -13.86
C LEU A 203 6.85 14.66 -12.76
N PHE A 204 7.25 14.12 -11.60
CA PHE A 204 6.35 13.88 -10.48
C PHE A 204 5.78 15.18 -9.91
N LYS A 205 6.60 16.23 -9.80
CA LYS A 205 6.20 17.54 -9.30
C LYS A 205 5.17 18.21 -10.20
N ASN A 206 5.36 18.11 -11.52
CA ASN A 206 4.49 18.70 -12.54
C ASN A 206 3.22 17.87 -12.84
N TYR A 207 3.17 16.62 -12.38
CA TYR A 207 2.00 15.76 -12.60
C TYR A 207 0.83 16.17 -11.69
N LYS A 208 -0.27 16.65 -12.29
CA LYS A 208 -1.43 17.19 -11.56
C LYS A 208 -2.08 16.18 -10.60
N ASN A 209 -2.20 14.93 -11.02
CA ASN A 209 -2.96 13.89 -10.30
C ASN A 209 -2.03 12.80 -9.73
N LYS A 210 -1.07 13.18 -8.88
CA LYS A 210 -0.05 12.27 -8.28
C LYS A 210 -0.61 10.96 -7.72
N TYR A 211 -1.81 11.00 -7.13
CA TYR A 211 -2.45 9.81 -6.57
C TYR A 211 -2.73 8.71 -7.59
N ILE A 212 -2.88 9.04 -8.88
CA ILE A 212 -3.03 8.07 -9.96
C ILE A 212 -1.75 7.23 -10.10
N LEU A 213 -0.57 7.82 -9.87
CA LEU A 213 0.69 7.06 -9.88
C LEU A 213 0.76 6.06 -8.72
N TYR A 214 0.23 6.42 -7.54
CA TYR A 214 0.15 5.49 -6.43
C TYR A 214 -0.87 4.38 -6.68
N LEU A 215 -2.03 4.70 -7.29
CA LEU A 215 -2.99 3.68 -7.71
C LEU A 215 -2.39 2.75 -8.76
N ALA A 216 -1.71 3.29 -9.76
CA ALA A 216 -1.00 2.50 -10.74
C ALA A 216 -0.02 1.54 -10.04
N ALA A 217 0.85 2.06 -9.16
CA ALA A 217 1.77 1.25 -8.36
C ALA A 217 1.08 0.18 -7.52
N LEU A 218 -0.09 0.46 -6.94
CA LEU A 218 -0.86 -0.55 -6.21
C LEU A 218 -1.35 -1.69 -7.11
N PHE A 219 -1.57 -1.45 -8.40
CA PHE A 219 -2.18 -2.41 -9.32
C PHE A 219 -1.19 -3.18 -10.21
N HIS A 220 0.01 -2.67 -10.56
CA HIS A 220 0.85 -3.34 -11.59
C HIS A 220 1.10 -4.83 -11.44
N ASP A 221 1.20 -5.30 -10.20
CA ASP A 221 1.54 -6.68 -9.86
C ASP A 221 0.40 -7.40 -9.11
N ILE A 222 -0.80 -6.80 -9.09
CA ILE A 222 -1.92 -7.22 -8.24
C ILE A 222 -2.49 -8.59 -8.59
N ALA A 223 -2.24 -9.06 -9.81
CA ALA A 223 -2.69 -10.34 -10.31
C ALA A 223 -1.59 -11.40 -10.40
N LYS A 224 -0.40 -11.14 -9.84
CA LYS A 224 0.70 -12.12 -9.81
C LYS A 224 0.27 -13.45 -9.16
N GLY A 225 0.71 -14.56 -9.76
CA GLY A 225 0.47 -15.92 -9.28
C GLY A 225 -0.96 -16.43 -9.43
N ARG A 226 -1.76 -15.83 -10.33
CA ARG A 226 -3.12 -16.31 -10.68
C ARG A 226 -3.17 -17.26 -11.89
N GLY A 227 -2.04 -17.50 -12.55
CA GLY A 227 -1.97 -18.21 -13.83
C GLY A 227 -2.38 -17.29 -14.99
N GLY A 228 -1.79 -17.49 -16.18
CA GLY A 228 -1.98 -16.60 -17.32
C GLY A 228 -1.19 -15.29 -17.22
N ASP A 229 -1.51 -14.34 -18.09
CA ASP A 229 -0.87 -13.03 -18.13
C ASP A 229 -1.36 -12.15 -16.96
N HIS A 230 -0.46 -11.88 -16.02
CA HIS A 230 -0.78 -11.10 -14.83
C HIS A 230 -1.06 -9.63 -15.15
N SER A 231 -0.56 -9.09 -16.26
CA SER A 231 -0.88 -7.73 -16.66
C SER A 231 -2.30 -7.64 -17.23
N GLU A 232 -2.74 -8.62 -18.01
CA GLU A 232 -4.14 -8.64 -18.47
C GLU A 232 -5.13 -8.83 -17.31
N LEU A 233 -4.79 -9.70 -16.36
CA LEU A 233 -5.60 -9.91 -15.17
C LEU A 233 -5.57 -8.71 -14.21
N GLY A 234 -4.42 -8.06 -14.08
CA GLY A 234 -4.25 -6.82 -13.32
C GLY A 234 -5.11 -5.70 -13.90
N ALA A 235 -5.12 -5.57 -15.23
CA ALA A 235 -5.91 -4.57 -15.93
C ALA A 235 -7.40 -4.77 -15.66
N LYS A 236 -7.89 -6.02 -15.63
CA LYS A 236 -9.28 -6.31 -15.26
C LYS A 236 -9.59 -5.93 -13.80
N ASP A 237 -8.69 -6.24 -12.87
CA ASP A 237 -8.86 -5.85 -11.46
C ASP A 237 -8.85 -4.31 -11.30
N ALA A 238 -7.97 -3.63 -12.03
CA ALA A 238 -7.87 -2.17 -12.04
C ALA A 238 -9.13 -1.52 -12.64
N ASP A 239 -9.66 -2.05 -13.75
CA ASP A 239 -10.90 -1.58 -14.36
C ASP A 239 -12.09 -1.76 -13.40
N GLN A 240 -12.19 -2.91 -12.74
CA GLN A 240 -13.24 -3.17 -11.76
C GLN A 240 -13.14 -2.22 -10.56
N PHE A 241 -11.94 -2.05 -10.00
CA PHE A 241 -11.73 -1.15 -8.86
C PHE A 241 -12.01 0.31 -9.23
N SER A 242 -11.53 0.73 -10.39
CA SER A 242 -11.66 2.11 -10.84
C SER A 242 -13.10 2.46 -11.23
N SER A 243 -13.85 1.54 -11.83
CA SER A 243 -15.30 1.67 -12.04
C SER A 243 -16.08 1.81 -10.73
N MET A 244 -15.56 1.23 -9.64
CA MET A 244 -16.15 1.36 -8.31
C MET A 244 -15.86 2.74 -7.68
N ILE A 245 -14.64 3.28 -7.82
CA ILE A 245 -14.12 4.38 -6.98
C ILE A 245 -13.73 5.67 -7.73
N LEU A 246 -13.40 5.61 -9.02
CA LEU A 246 -12.88 6.74 -9.82
C LEU A 246 -13.88 7.24 -10.86
N GLN A 247 -13.58 8.40 -11.44
CA GLN A 247 -14.22 8.84 -12.69
C GLN A 247 -13.52 8.19 -13.91
N LYS A 248 -14.26 8.01 -15.01
CA LYS A 248 -13.86 7.24 -16.20
C LYS A 248 -12.48 7.57 -16.80
N VAL A 249 -12.01 8.82 -16.66
CA VAL A 249 -10.74 9.30 -17.23
C VAL A 249 -9.51 8.77 -16.48
N GLU A 250 -9.62 8.51 -15.18
CA GLU A 250 -8.49 8.09 -14.35
C GLU A 250 -8.20 6.59 -14.49
N VAL A 251 -9.22 5.83 -14.88
CA VAL A 251 -9.18 4.40 -15.22
C VAL A 251 -8.18 4.13 -16.35
N VAL A 252 -8.27 4.90 -17.43
CA VAL A 252 -7.45 4.73 -18.64
C VAL A 252 -5.95 4.86 -18.34
N ILE A 253 -5.57 5.68 -17.36
CA ILE A 253 -4.16 5.88 -17.00
C ILE A 253 -3.60 4.68 -16.24
N ILE A 254 -4.38 4.10 -15.31
CA ILE A 254 -3.99 2.89 -14.58
C ILE A 254 -3.84 1.72 -15.55
N LEU A 255 -4.81 1.53 -16.46
CA LEU A 255 -4.80 0.47 -17.46
C LEU A 255 -3.65 0.61 -18.47
N ASN A 256 -3.39 1.83 -18.96
CA ASN A 256 -2.27 2.09 -19.87
C ASN A 256 -0.90 1.96 -19.19
N TRP A 257 -0.83 2.09 -17.87
CA TRP A 257 0.43 1.91 -17.13
C TRP A 257 0.84 0.44 -17.09
N GLU A 258 -0.09 -0.47 -16.84
CA GLU A 258 0.19 -1.92 -16.86
C GLU A 258 0.63 -2.42 -18.24
N LEU A 259 -0.06 -2.00 -19.30
CA LEU A 259 0.29 -2.39 -20.68
C LEU A 259 1.69 -1.87 -21.11
N LYS A 260 2.12 -0.71 -20.60
CA LYS A 260 3.47 -0.18 -20.86
C LYS A 260 4.57 -0.83 -20.02
N MET A 261 4.23 -1.41 -18.87
CA MET A 261 5.17 -2.18 -18.04
C MET A 261 5.55 -3.52 -18.69
N GLN A 262 4.62 -4.17 -19.40
CA GLN A 262 4.87 -5.41 -20.18
C GLN A 262 6.06 -5.28 -21.16
N ILE A 263 6.20 -4.12 -21.80
CA ILE A 263 7.19 -3.90 -22.88
C ILE A 263 8.62 -3.72 -22.33
N ASN A 264 8.79 -3.35 -21.05
CA ASN A 264 10.08 -2.87 -20.52
C ASN A 264 10.63 -3.71 -19.34
N SER A 265 10.16 -4.95 -19.17
CA SER A 265 10.37 -5.81 -17.98
C SER A 265 11.81 -6.31 -17.71
N GLN A 266 12.84 -5.69 -18.29
CA GLN A 266 14.24 -5.94 -17.90
C GLN A 266 15.02 -4.70 -17.43
N ASP A 267 14.55 -3.46 -17.64
CA ASP A 267 15.26 -2.27 -17.15
C ASP A 267 14.36 -1.06 -16.90
N SER A 268 14.51 -0.44 -15.71
CA SER A 268 13.99 0.88 -15.31
C SER A 268 12.45 1.05 -15.20
N ILE A 269 11.93 1.10 -13.97
CA ILE A 269 10.48 1.29 -13.70
C ILE A 269 9.99 2.73 -13.98
N ILE A 270 10.88 3.72 -14.22
CA ILE A 270 10.45 5.11 -14.48
C ILE A 270 11.06 5.78 -15.70
N CYS A 271 12.19 5.30 -16.24
CA CYS A 271 12.91 6.09 -17.24
C CYS A 271 12.25 6.17 -18.63
N ARG A 272 11.08 5.54 -18.82
CA ARG A 272 10.29 5.68 -20.05
C ARG A 272 8.80 5.90 -19.80
N LEU A 273 8.43 6.68 -18.78
CA LEU A 273 7.11 7.32 -18.75
C LEU A 273 6.97 8.35 -19.88
N LYS A 274 6.95 7.91 -21.15
CA LYS A 274 6.31 8.64 -22.24
C LYS A 274 4.81 8.57 -21.99
N ILE A 275 4.31 9.46 -21.14
CA ILE A 275 2.91 9.89 -21.16
C ILE A 275 2.75 10.61 -22.50
N LYS A 276 2.43 9.86 -23.57
CA LYS A 276 2.05 10.45 -24.85
C LYS A 276 0.78 11.27 -24.62
N ASN A 277 0.90 12.58 -24.85
CA ASN A 277 -0.12 13.63 -24.87
C ASN A 277 -0.58 14.22 -23.53
N LEU A 278 0.19 15.20 -23.04
CA LEU A 278 -0.19 16.62 -23.17
C LEU A 278 1.03 17.37 -23.77
N SER A 279 0.90 17.74 -25.05
CA SER A 279 1.73 18.67 -25.83
C SER A 279 3.27 18.61 -25.72
N ASN A 280 3.89 18.14 -26.81
CA ASN A 280 5.22 18.48 -27.36
C ASN A 280 6.50 17.96 -26.67
N GLY A 281 7.38 17.40 -27.51
CA GLY A 281 8.83 17.44 -27.31
C GLY A 281 9.48 16.16 -26.79
N TRP A 282 10.53 15.72 -27.49
CA TRP A 282 11.33 14.53 -27.19
C TRP A 282 12.33 14.76 -26.05
N PHE A 283 12.78 13.70 -25.36
CA PHE A 283 14.20 13.46 -25.02
C PHE A 283 14.42 11.97 -24.68
N ASN A 284 15.46 11.37 -25.26
CA ASN A 284 15.95 10.01 -25.00
C ASN A 284 17.21 10.13 -24.14
N HIS A 285 17.16 9.76 -22.86
CA HIS A 285 18.26 9.16 -22.08
C HIS A 285 17.87 9.00 -20.61
N THR A 286 18.19 7.81 -20.05
CA THR A 286 18.37 7.34 -18.64
C THR A 286 17.68 5.98 -18.48
N LEU A 287 18.27 4.88 -18.01
CA LEU A 287 19.08 4.45 -16.84
C LEU A 287 18.24 3.73 -15.76
N SER A 288 18.29 2.39 -15.82
CA SER A 288 17.80 1.42 -14.83
C SER A 288 17.97 1.88 -13.38
N CYS A 289 16.87 2.24 -12.72
CA CYS A 289 16.89 2.39 -11.27
C CYS A 289 15.47 2.33 -10.69
N LEU A 290 15.14 1.21 -10.04
CA LEU A 290 14.04 1.05 -9.07
C LEU A 290 13.98 -0.33 -8.43
N ILE A 291 14.74 -1.32 -8.93
CA ILE A 291 14.79 -2.68 -8.37
C ILE A 291 16.07 -2.97 -7.55
N GLN A 292 17.13 -2.18 -7.65
CA GLN A 292 18.38 -2.47 -6.91
C GLN A 292 18.78 -1.32 -5.98
N HIS A 293 18.34 -1.39 -4.72
CA HIS A 293 19.23 -1.05 -3.62
C HIS A 293 19.45 -2.32 -2.80
N LYS A 294 20.47 -3.08 -3.21
CA LYS A 294 21.26 -3.88 -2.28
C LYS A 294 22.00 -2.90 -1.37
N ASN A 295 21.78 -3.03 -0.08
CA ASN A 295 22.82 -3.21 0.93
C ASN A 295 22.22 -4.10 2.01
#